data_AF-A0A3P3XJA1-F1
#
_entry.id   AF-A0A3P3XJA1-F1
#
_cell.length_a   1.000
_cell.length_b   1.000
_cell.length_c   1.000
_cell.angle_alpha   90.00
_cell.angle_beta   90.00
_cell.angle_gamma   90.00
#
_symmetry.space_group_name_H-M   'P 1'
#
loop_
_entity.id
_entity.type
_entity.pdbx_description
1 polymer ?
#
loop_
_entity_poly.entity_id
_entity_poly.type
_entity_poly.pdbx_seq_one_letter_code
_entity_poly.pdbx_strand_id
1 'polypeptide(L)'
;MLLFAGLIVSFIPAQEASPAPAAKHDSLQALGFNITIEDLVRLLDLQRSLFLDPAAKVNTDWQDKFDELVVREIPATANRYAYAVDSDQGLQYVVIRGTHNLRNAILDLEYWKDRSPILGINLHHGFEKAALAVFNDLEPRLKPKMPIVVAGHSLGAAEAIIVGMLLTKNGYTVEKILASGPPKVTDDEGWEQFESLPVIRVVSAYDPVPFLPPKSFYPESPYTQAGMLLMLLDGPYVTIAEPTYFDNMPAAFKGVQKLDAHFDVIDHRIWIYADRAREKLAALEYVPFAGWEQYAKPRGDAKDAPKK
;
A
#
# COMPACT_ATOMS: atom_id res chain seq x y z
N MET A 1 16.38 -50.02 -44.26
CA MET A 1 15.12 -49.70 -43.55
C MET A 1 15.50 -49.30 -42.13
N LEU A 2 15.17 -48.08 -41.73
CA LEU A 2 15.72 -47.38 -40.55
C LEU A 2 15.31 -48.03 -39.22
N LEU A 3 16.28 -48.12 -38.29
CA LEU A 3 16.09 -48.41 -36.87
C LEU A 3 15.84 -47.08 -36.13
N PHE A 4 14.66 -46.92 -35.53
CA PHE A 4 14.35 -45.82 -34.61
C PHE A 4 14.94 -46.15 -33.22
N ALA A 5 15.93 -45.38 -32.79
CA ALA A 5 16.40 -45.38 -31.40
C ALA A 5 15.55 -44.39 -30.59
N GLY A 6 14.81 -44.90 -29.60
CA GLY A 6 14.04 -44.07 -28.67
C GLY A 6 14.96 -43.37 -27.68
N LEU A 7 14.97 -42.03 -27.70
CA LEU A 7 15.59 -41.21 -26.68
C LEU A 7 14.66 -41.17 -25.45
N ILE A 8 15.07 -41.80 -24.35
CA ILE A 8 14.42 -41.63 -23.05
C ILE A 8 14.92 -40.31 -22.46
N VAL A 9 14.09 -39.27 -22.54
CA VAL A 9 14.33 -38.01 -21.82
C VAL A 9 14.06 -38.26 -20.33
N SER A 10 15.12 -38.37 -19.55
CA SER A 10 15.04 -38.45 -18.10
C SER A 10 14.63 -37.08 -17.56
N PHE A 11 13.43 -36.97 -16.98
CA PHE A 11 13.06 -35.80 -16.20
C PHE A 11 13.90 -35.78 -14.92
N ILE A 12 14.90 -34.90 -14.87
CA ILE A 12 15.54 -34.51 -13.61
C ILE A 12 14.54 -33.55 -12.93
N PRO A 13 14.00 -33.86 -11.75
CA PRO A 13 13.21 -32.90 -11.01
C PRO A 13 14.10 -31.70 -10.71
N ALA A 14 13.63 -30.50 -11.02
CA ALA A 14 14.28 -29.27 -10.58
C ALA A 14 14.42 -29.37 -9.05
N GLN A 15 15.66 -29.47 -8.58
CA GLN A 15 15.96 -29.40 -7.17
C GLN A 15 15.54 -28.01 -6.73
N GLU A 16 14.49 -27.90 -5.90
CA GLU A 16 14.13 -26.67 -5.21
C GLU A 16 15.40 -26.19 -4.49
N ALA A 17 16.02 -25.15 -5.03
CA ALA A 17 17.15 -24.52 -4.38
C ALA A 17 16.65 -24.09 -3.01
N SER A 18 17.31 -24.55 -1.94
CA SER A 18 17.02 -24.02 -0.61
C SER A 18 17.12 -22.50 -0.66
N PRO A 19 16.13 -21.77 -0.12
CA PRO A 19 16.14 -20.32 -0.14
C PRO A 19 17.43 -19.83 0.50
N ALA A 20 18.06 -18.83 -0.13
CA ALA A 20 19.26 -18.22 0.41
C ALA A 20 18.98 -17.73 1.84
N PRO A 21 19.92 -17.89 2.78
CA PRO A 21 19.71 -17.49 4.18
C PRO A 21 19.40 -15.99 4.28
N ALA A 22 18.55 -15.64 5.26
CA ALA A 22 18.23 -14.25 5.57
C ALA A 22 19.51 -13.42 5.75
N ALA A 23 19.57 -12.26 5.10
CA ALA A 23 20.62 -11.30 5.36
C ALA A 23 20.17 -10.40 6.51
N LYS A 24 21.04 -10.19 7.50
CA LYS A 24 20.76 -9.22 8.56
C LYS A 24 20.90 -7.82 7.99
N HIS A 25 19.76 -7.19 7.74
CA HIS A 25 19.68 -5.76 7.49
C HIS A 25 19.05 -5.14 8.73
N ASP A 26 19.84 -4.38 9.47
CA ASP A 26 19.42 -3.85 10.77
C ASP A 26 18.44 -2.66 10.64
N SER A 27 18.15 -2.19 9.41
CA SER A 27 17.24 -1.06 9.17
C SER A 27 16.62 -1.06 7.75
N LEU A 28 15.48 -0.38 7.59
CA LEU A 28 14.84 -0.16 6.29
C LEU A 28 15.65 0.78 5.38
N GLN A 29 16.46 1.67 5.96
CA GLN A 29 17.36 2.55 5.22
C GLN A 29 18.50 1.79 4.56
N ALA A 30 19.01 0.73 5.22
CA ALA A 30 19.97 -0.18 4.61
C ALA A 30 19.38 -0.96 3.41
N LEU A 31 18.05 -0.98 3.29
CA LEU A 31 17.29 -1.54 2.18
C LEU A 31 16.87 -0.49 1.14
N GLY A 32 17.35 0.76 1.27
CA GLY A 32 17.09 1.85 0.32
C GLY A 32 15.79 2.63 0.57
N PHE A 33 15.03 2.33 1.63
CA PHE A 33 13.82 3.07 1.95
C PHE A 33 14.14 4.33 2.77
N ASN A 34 13.59 5.48 2.36
CA ASN A 34 13.65 6.71 3.15
C ASN A 34 12.63 6.71 4.30
N ILE A 35 12.64 5.69 5.17
CA ILE A 35 11.76 5.60 6.36
C ILE A 35 12.39 4.68 7.42
N THR A 36 12.24 5.02 8.71
CA THR A 36 12.60 4.13 9.83
C THR A 36 11.49 3.11 10.10
N ILE A 37 11.76 2.03 10.84
CA ILE A 37 10.70 1.11 11.25
C ILE A 37 9.75 1.76 12.26
N GLU A 38 10.27 2.64 13.11
CA GLU A 38 9.52 3.42 14.09
C GLU A 38 8.54 4.38 13.41
N ASP A 39 8.96 5.09 12.37
CA ASP A 39 8.09 5.99 11.60
C ASP A 39 7.06 5.20 10.79
N LEU A 40 7.44 4.03 10.25
CA LEU A 40 6.49 3.15 9.59
C LEU A 40 5.37 2.72 10.56
N VAL A 41 5.75 2.25 11.76
CA VAL A 41 4.79 1.88 12.82
C VAL A 41 3.93 3.08 13.21
N ARG A 42 4.55 4.25 13.45
CA ARG A 42 3.85 5.49 13.82
C ARG A 42 2.80 5.88 12.78
N LEU A 43 3.13 5.85 11.49
CA LEU A 43 2.20 6.19 10.42
C LEU A 43 1.10 5.14 10.24
N LEU A 44 1.40 3.84 10.37
CA LEU A 44 0.39 2.79 10.31
C LEU A 44 -0.57 2.84 11.52
N ASP A 45 -0.07 3.20 12.70
CA ASP A 45 -0.89 3.39 13.89
C ASP A 45 -1.79 4.62 13.80
N LEU A 46 -1.32 5.71 13.19
CA LEU A 46 -2.15 6.87 12.92
C LEU A 46 -3.23 6.53 11.87
N GLN A 47 -2.88 5.81 10.80
CA GLN A 47 -3.86 5.30 9.83
C GLN A 47 -4.91 4.40 10.51
N ARG A 48 -4.49 3.53 11.44
CA ARG A 48 -5.39 2.69 12.25
C ARG A 48 -6.32 3.51 13.12
N SER A 49 -5.81 4.52 13.82
CA SER A 49 -6.61 5.40 14.69
C SER A 49 -7.62 6.20 13.86
N LEU A 50 -7.16 6.76 12.73
CA LEU A 50 -8.01 7.39 11.73
C LEU A 50 -9.02 6.43 11.10
N PHE A 51 -8.85 5.13 11.20
CA PHE A 51 -9.83 4.15 10.75
C PHE A 51 -10.79 3.71 11.85
N LEU A 52 -10.37 3.62 13.11
CA LEU A 52 -11.19 3.02 14.17
C LEU A 52 -11.89 4.05 15.07
N ASP A 53 -11.28 5.21 15.26
CA ASP A 53 -11.62 6.09 16.37
C ASP A 53 -12.37 7.35 15.91
N PRO A 54 -13.26 7.93 16.73
CA PRO A 54 -13.82 9.26 16.46
C PRO A 54 -12.72 10.32 16.35
N ALA A 55 -12.92 11.35 15.52
CA ALA A 55 -11.93 12.40 15.29
C ALA A 55 -11.42 13.07 16.59
N ALA A 56 -12.30 13.30 17.56
CA ALA A 56 -11.94 13.86 18.87
C ALA A 56 -10.95 12.97 19.63
N LYS A 57 -11.14 11.64 19.59
CA LYS A 57 -10.24 10.69 20.25
C LYS A 57 -8.88 10.66 19.55
N VAL A 58 -8.85 10.67 18.21
CA VAL A 58 -7.60 10.74 17.44
C VAL A 58 -6.82 12.01 17.80
N ASN A 59 -7.47 13.17 17.85
CA ASN A 59 -6.80 14.41 18.28
C ASN A 59 -6.21 14.27 19.68
N THR A 60 -6.96 13.74 20.65
CA THR A 60 -6.47 13.56 22.03
C THR A 60 -5.33 12.55 22.15
N ASP A 61 -5.40 11.40 21.48
CA ASP A 61 -4.38 10.35 21.60
C ASP A 61 -3.04 10.75 20.93
N TRP A 62 -3.09 11.65 19.95
CA TRP A 62 -1.94 12.00 19.10
C TRP A 62 -1.46 13.45 19.28
N GLN A 63 -2.11 14.27 20.12
CA GLN A 63 -1.74 15.68 20.33
C GLN A 63 -0.30 15.86 20.81
N ASP A 64 0.25 14.92 21.58
CA ASP A 64 1.61 15.01 22.11
C ASP A 64 2.68 14.45 21.14
N LYS A 65 2.27 14.03 19.95
CA LYS A 65 3.14 13.46 18.90
C LYS A 65 3.46 14.45 17.78
N PHE A 66 2.80 15.59 17.76
CA PHE A 66 2.90 16.62 16.73
C PHE A 66 2.69 17.99 17.36
N ASP A 67 3.35 19.03 16.85
CA ASP A 67 3.12 20.41 17.31
C ASP A 67 1.72 20.91 16.97
N GLU A 68 1.21 20.44 15.83
CA GLU A 68 -0.13 20.72 15.33
C GLU A 68 -0.72 19.40 14.84
N LEU A 69 -1.96 19.11 15.24
CA LEU A 69 -2.72 17.99 14.72
C LEU A 69 -4.18 18.39 14.59
N VAL A 70 -4.74 18.16 13.40
CA VAL A 70 -6.16 18.34 13.14
C VAL A 70 -6.70 17.23 12.26
N VAL A 71 -7.75 16.56 12.74
CA VAL A 71 -8.55 15.65 11.92
C VAL A 71 -9.67 16.42 11.22
N ARG A 72 -9.79 16.22 9.91
CA ARG A 72 -10.73 16.89 9.02
C ARG A 72 -11.68 15.88 8.39
N GLU A 73 -12.97 16.09 8.58
CA GLU A 73 -14.01 15.32 7.89
C GLU A 73 -14.31 15.98 6.53
N ILE A 74 -14.51 15.16 5.50
CA ILE A 74 -14.85 15.55 4.13
C ILE A 74 -16.20 14.91 3.78
N PRO A 75 -17.33 15.53 4.18
CA PRO A 75 -18.65 14.93 4.03
C PRO A 75 -19.01 14.61 2.57
N ALA A 76 -18.55 15.43 1.62
CA ALA A 76 -18.82 15.28 0.20
C ALA A 76 -18.39 13.92 -0.37
N THR A 77 -17.39 13.28 0.23
CA THR A 77 -16.86 11.98 -0.17
C THR A 77 -16.90 10.96 0.96
N ALA A 78 -17.62 11.27 2.06
CA ALA A 78 -17.67 10.48 3.28
C ALA A 78 -16.28 10.07 3.80
N ASN A 79 -15.29 10.95 3.63
CA ASN A 79 -13.89 10.67 3.91
C ASN A 79 -13.36 11.54 5.06
N ARG A 80 -12.14 11.27 5.52
CA ARG A 80 -11.41 12.13 6.46
C ARG A 80 -9.91 11.97 6.33
N TYR A 81 -9.17 12.97 6.79
CA TYR A 81 -7.71 12.92 6.90
C TYR A 81 -7.24 13.61 8.18
N ALA A 82 -6.03 13.26 8.64
CA ALA A 82 -5.29 14.07 9.60
C ALA A 82 -4.29 14.96 8.85
N TYR A 83 -4.24 16.23 9.23
CA TYR A 83 -3.09 17.11 8.96
C TYR A 83 -2.31 17.29 10.25
N ALA A 84 -1.00 17.14 10.18
CA ALA A 84 -0.14 17.31 11.34
C ALA A 84 1.19 17.99 10.99
N VAL A 85 1.83 18.63 11.97
CA VAL A 85 3.15 19.27 11.83
C VAL A 85 4.10 18.72 12.88
N ASP A 86 5.31 18.39 12.45
CA ASP A 86 6.44 18.00 13.29
C ASP A 86 7.61 18.93 12.98
N SER A 87 7.79 19.95 13.81
CA SER A 87 8.79 21.01 13.63
C SER A 87 10.20 20.50 13.91
N ASP A 88 10.34 19.48 14.76
CA ASP A 88 11.63 18.84 15.05
C ASP A 88 12.17 18.12 13.81
N GLN A 89 11.29 17.47 13.04
CA GLN A 89 11.65 16.89 11.75
C GLN A 89 11.60 17.90 10.59
N GLY A 90 10.98 19.07 10.80
CA GLY A 90 10.72 20.03 9.74
C GLY A 90 9.77 19.47 8.67
N LEU A 91 8.81 18.63 9.06
CA LEU A 91 7.87 17.95 8.17
C LEU A 91 6.42 18.29 8.52
N GLN A 92 5.56 18.26 7.50
CA GLN A 92 4.11 18.20 7.69
C GLN A 92 3.57 16.90 7.11
N TYR A 93 2.49 16.39 7.71
CA TYR A 93 1.94 15.08 7.44
C TYR A 93 0.49 15.20 7.01
N VAL A 94 0.12 14.42 6.00
CA VAL A 94 -1.25 14.28 5.52
C VAL A 94 -1.55 12.79 5.51
N VAL A 95 -2.37 12.33 6.46
CA VAL A 95 -2.73 10.92 6.57
C VAL A 95 -4.19 10.74 6.23
N ILE A 96 -4.46 10.07 5.12
CA ILE A 96 -5.79 9.92 4.53
C ILE A 96 -6.37 8.57 4.93
N ARG A 97 -7.62 8.59 5.41
CA ARG A 97 -8.29 7.39 5.89
C ARG A 97 -8.71 6.48 4.74
N GLY A 98 -8.56 5.16 4.92
CA GLY A 98 -9.26 4.17 4.10
C GLY A 98 -10.79 4.15 4.29
N THR A 99 -11.49 3.27 3.58
CA THR A 99 -12.95 3.16 3.69
C THR A 99 -13.38 2.10 4.72
N HIS A 100 -14.32 2.44 5.60
CA HIS A 100 -14.76 1.54 6.68
C HIS A 100 -15.53 0.30 6.18
N ASN A 101 -16.10 0.38 4.97
CA ASN A 101 -16.90 -0.68 4.35
C ASN A 101 -16.17 -1.29 3.14
N LEU A 102 -14.90 -1.63 3.33
CA LEU A 102 -14.02 -2.09 2.25
C LEU A 102 -14.62 -3.21 1.39
N ARG A 103 -15.23 -4.22 2.01
CA ARG A 103 -15.79 -5.35 1.25
C ARG A 103 -16.86 -4.89 0.27
N ASN A 104 -17.75 -4.00 0.71
CA ASN A 104 -18.76 -3.42 -0.18
C ASN A 104 -18.08 -2.51 -1.20
N ALA A 105 -17.14 -1.65 -0.77
CA ALA A 105 -16.44 -0.75 -1.66
C ALA A 105 -15.66 -1.46 -2.77
N ILE A 106 -15.10 -2.66 -2.52
CA ILE A 106 -14.43 -3.49 -3.54
C ILE A 106 -15.44 -4.13 -4.49
N LEU A 107 -16.56 -4.64 -3.95
CA LEU A 107 -17.62 -5.26 -4.76
C LEU A 107 -18.31 -4.23 -5.66
N ASP A 108 -18.48 -3.02 -5.14
CA ASP A 108 -19.10 -1.87 -5.80
C ASP A 108 -18.05 -1.02 -6.54
N LEU A 109 -16.77 -1.44 -6.59
CA LEU A 109 -15.71 -0.64 -7.20
C LEU A 109 -15.92 -0.57 -8.71
N GLU A 110 -16.48 0.54 -9.16
CA GLU A 110 -16.52 0.89 -10.57
C GLU A 110 -15.12 1.24 -11.03
N TYR A 111 -14.49 0.36 -11.80
CA TYR A 111 -13.13 0.54 -12.32
C TYR A 111 -13.04 1.60 -13.44
N TRP A 112 -13.83 2.66 -13.40
CA TRP A 112 -13.84 3.65 -14.48
C TRP A 112 -12.54 4.44 -14.52
N LYS A 113 -11.91 4.40 -15.68
CA LYS A 113 -10.68 5.12 -16.00
C LYS A 113 -10.97 6.32 -16.89
N ASP A 114 -10.67 7.51 -16.40
CA ASP A 114 -10.83 8.78 -17.11
C ASP A 114 -9.49 9.52 -17.21
N ARG A 115 -9.30 10.32 -18.26
CA ARG A 115 -8.14 11.21 -18.35
C ARG A 115 -8.36 12.43 -17.47
N SER A 116 -7.56 12.57 -16.42
CA SER A 116 -7.60 13.70 -15.50
C SER A 116 -7.33 15.02 -16.24
N PRO A 117 -8.25 15.99 -16.21
CA PRO A 117 -7.99 17.30 -16.80
C PRO A 117 -6.94 18.09 -16.02
N ILE A 118 -6.75 17.77 -14.73
CA ILE A 118 -5.79 18.45 -13.86
C ILE A 118 -4.41 17.84 -14.03
N LEU A 119 -4.26 16.51 -13.97
CA LEU A 119 -2.95 15.86 -13.99
C LEU A 119 -2.49 15.47 -15.41
N GLY A 120 -3.41 15.37 -16.36
CA GLY A 120 -3.12 15.03 -17.75
C GLY A 120 -2.86 13.54 -18.00
N ILE A 121 -3.16 12.67 -17.03
CA ILE A 121 -2.95 11.22 -17.04
C ILE A 121 -4.27 10.46 -16.84
N ASN A 122 -4.31 9.17 -17.14
CA ASN A 122 -5.48 8.35 -16.87
C ASN A 122 -5.55 7.94 -15.39
N LEU A 123 -6.65 8.22 -14.72
CA LEU A 123 -6.86 7.87 -13.31
C LEU A 123 -8.17 7.10 -13.13
N HIS A 124 -8.24 6.34 -12.05
CA HIS A 124 -9.52 5.86 -11.54
C HIS A 124 -10.41 7.03 -11.11
N HIS A 125 -11.57 7.19 -11.75
CA HIS A 125 -12.50 8.30 -11.56
C HIS A 125 -12.85 8.55 -10.09
N GLY A 126 -13.25 7.49 -9.38
CA GLY A 126 -13.60 7.57 -7.97
C GLY A 126 -12.46 8.04 -7.07
N PHE A 127 -11.23 7.56 -7.32
CA PHE A 127 -10.06 7.94 -6.52
C PHE A 127 -9.66 9.38 -6.80
N GLU A 128 -9.70 9.84 -8.06
CA GLU A 128 -9.43 11.23 -8.41
C GLU A 128 -10.44 12.17 -7.72
N LYS A 129 -11.74 11.87 -7.78
CA LYS A 129 -12.78 12.66 -7.13
C LYS A 129 -12.53 12.79 -5.62
N ALA A 130 -12.19 11.70 -4.95
CA ALA A 130 -11.92 11.71 -3.51
C ALA A 130 -10.63 12.47 -3.16
N ALA A 131 -9.55 12.24 -3.92
CA ALA A 131 -8.28 12.93 -3.76
C ALA A 131 -8.39 14.45 -3.98
N LEU A 132 -9.17 14.89 -4.98
CA LEU A 132 -9.42 16.31 -5.22
C LEU A 132 -10.18 16.96 -4.06
N ALA A 133 -11.16 16.26 -3.47
CA ALA A 133 -11.87 16.78 -2.30
C ALA A 133 -10.94 16.94 -1.09
N VAL A 134 -10.01 15.99 -0.88
CA VAL A 134 -8.98 16.09 0.16
C VAL A 134 -8.01 17.23 -0.14
N PHE A 135 -7.44 17.28 -1.36
CA PHE A 135 -6.48 18.30 -1.77
C PHE A 135 -7.05 19.73 -1.62
N ASN A 136 -8.28 19.97 -2.09
CA ASN A 136 -8.90 21.28 -2.01
C ASN A 136 -9.18 21.76 -0.58
N ASP A 137 -9.53 20.86 0.35
CA ASP A 137 -9.62 21.23 1.78
C ASP A 137 -8.23 21.36 2.40
N LEU A 138 -7.27 20.52 2.03
CA LEU A 138 -5.92 20.52 2.59
C LEU A 138 -5.11 21.77 2.21
N GLU A 139 -5.10 22.15 0.93
CA GLU A 139 -4.15 23.11 0.35
C GLU A 139 -4.06 24.44 1.12
N PRO A 140 -5.17 25.08 1.54
CA PRO A 140 -5.10 26.34 2.30
C PRO A 140 -4.40 26.23 3.68
N ARG A 141 -4.14 25.03 4.17
CA ARG A 141 -3.51 24.76 5.48
C ARG A 141 -2.03 24.42 5.36
N LEU A 142 -1.55 24.10 4.16
CA LEU A 142 -0.18 23.65 3.95
C LEU A 142 0.81 24.78 4.24
N LYS A 143 1.95 24.39 4.84
CA LYS A 143 3.10 25.28 5.02
C LYS A 143 3.98 25.20 3.76
N PRO A 144 4.01 26.21 2.86
CA PRO A 144 4.52 26.02 1.49
C PRO A 144 5.98 25.59 1.35
N LYS A 145 6.83 25.89 2.35
CA LYS A 145 8.27 25.56 2.32
C LYS A 145 8.64 24.31 3.12
N MET A 146 7.67 23.69 3.78
CA MET A 146 7.89 22.52 4.62
C MET A 146 7.59 21.25 3.80
N PRO A 147 8.53 20.30 3.66
CA PRO A 147 8.26 19.07 2.93
C PRO A 147 7.10 18.27 3.53
N ILE A 148 6.36 17.59 2.65
CA ILE A 148 5.10 16.92 2.99
C ILE A 148 5.29 15.40 2.91
N VAL A 149 4.92 14.69 3.98
CA VAL A 149 4.71 13.26 3.96
C VAL A 149 3.22 12.98 3.78
N VAL A 150 2.86 12.29 2.71
CA VAL A 150 1.48 11.84 2.49
C VAL A 150 1.41 10.35 2.81
N ALA A 151 0.37 9.92 3.51
CA ALA A 151 0.20 8.52 3.84
C ALA A 151 -1.27 8.11 3.77
N GLY A 152 -1.52 6.83 3.55
CA GLY A 152 -2.87 6.29 3.58
C GLY A 152 -2.89 4.78 3.51
N HIS A 153 -4.06 4.23 3.78
CA HIS A 153 -4.33 2.80 3.72
C HIS A 153 -5.49 2.51 2.77
N SER A 154 -5.43 1.42 2.00
CA SER A 154 -6.52 0.99 1.11
C SER A 154 -6.88 2.08 0.09
N LEU A 155 -8.16 2.44 -0.04
CA LEU A 155 -8.60 3.60 -0.83
C LEU A 155 -7.87 4.89 -0.44
N GLY A 156 -7.61 5.11 0.86
CA GLY A 156 -6.84 6.27 1.33
C GLY A 156 -5.39 6.25 0.84
N ALA A 157 -4.83 5.08 0.55
CA ALA A 157 -3.49 4.94 -0.05
C ALA A 157 -3.50 5.32 -1.54
N ALA A 158 -4.56 4.96 -2.27
CA ALA A 158 -4.76 5.43 -3.65
C ALA A 158 -4.92 6.95 -3.70
N GLU A 159 -5.73 7.50 -2.80
CA GLU A 159 -5.89 8.95 -2.65
C GLU A 159 -4.58 9.63 -2.26
N ALA A 160 -3.77 9.03 -1.37
CA ALA A 160 -2.46 9.58 -0.98
C ALA A 160 -1.50 9.71 -2.17
N ILE A 161 -1.50 8.73 -3.08
CA ILE A 161 -0.71 8.78 -4.33
C ILE A 161 -1.18 9.95 -5.20
N ILE A 162 -2.50 10.07 -5.45
CA ILE A 162 -3.05 11.15 -6.28
C ILE A 162 -2.84 12.52 -5.63
N VAL A 163 -3.04 12.64 -4.31
CA VAL A 163 -2.76 13.87 -3.57
C VAL A 163 -1.29 14.25 -3.69
N GLY A 164 -0.37 13.29 -3.61
CA GLY A 164 1.05 13.53 -3.89
C GLY A 164 1.32 14.05 -5.30
N MET A 165 0.67 13.48 -6.32
CA MET A 165 0.75 13.99 -7.70
C MET A 165 0.24 15.44 -7.82
N LEU A 166 -0.89 15.76 -7.17
CA LEU A 166 -1.47 17.10 -7.12
C LEU A 166 -0.54 18.08 -6.40
N LEU A 167 0.04 17.71 -5.26
CA LEU A 167 0.99 18.51 -4.50
C LEU A 167 2.24 18.84 -5.34
N THR A 168 2.85 17.84 -5.97
CA THR A 168 4.00 18.03 -6.85
C THR A 168 3.65 18.95 -8.02
N LYS A 169 2.48 18.78 -8.65
CA LYS A 169 2.01 19.65 -9.74
C LYS A 169 1.82 21.11 -9.30
N ASN A 170 1.44 21.33 -8.04
CA ASN A 170 1.26 22.67 -7.45
C ASN A 170 2.54 23.23 -6.80
N GLY A 171 3.69 22.60 -7.02
CA GLY A 171 5.00 23.11 -6.59
C GLY A 171 5.35 22.84 -5.13
N TYR A 172 4.60 21.99 -4.43
CA TYR A 172 4.96 21.53 -3.09
C TYR A 172 6.03 20.45 -3.15
N THR A 173 6.92 20.43 -2.15
CA THR A 173 7.89 19.34 -1.99
C THR A 173 7.23 18.17 -1.27
N VAL A 174 6.99 17.07 -2.00
CA VAL A 174 6.57 15.80 -1.41
C VAL A 174 7.82 15.03 -1.01
N GLU A 175 8.04 14.88 0.29
CA GLU A 175 9.18 14.12 0.85
C GLU A 175 9.02 12.63 0.57
N LYS A 176 7.80 12.11 0.76
CA LYS A 176 7.48 10.69 0.69
C LYS A 176 5.99 10.46 0.64
N ILE A 177 5.59 9.39 -0.05
CA ILE A 177 4.23 8.85 -0.03
C ILE A 177 4.28 7.43 0.54
N LEU A 178 3.69 7.23 1.72
CA LEU A 178 3.54 5.91 2.32
C LEU A 178 2.15 5.34 1.99
N ALA A 179 2.08 4.51 0.95
CA ALA A 179 0.85 3.91 0.48
C ALA A 179 0.72 2.46 0.98
N SER A 180 -0.17 2.23 1.95
CA SER A 180 -0.36 0.91 2.58
C SER A 180 -1.51 0.15 1.93
N GLY A 181 -1.22 -0.99 1.30
CA GLY A 181 -2.21 -1.78 0.54
C GLY A 181 -2.95 -1.00 -0.56
N PRO A 182 -2.29 -0.15 -1.38
CA PRO A 182 -3.02 0.64 -2.37
C PRO A 182 -3.58 -0.23 -3.49
N PRO A 183 -4.84 -0.06 -3.91
CA PRO A 183 -5.25 -0.49 -5.25
C PRO A 183 -4.47 0.34 -6.29
N LYS A 184 -4.46 -0.13 -7.54
CA LYS A 184 -3.81 0.56 -8.66
C LYS A 184 -4.59 1.83 -9.01
N VAL A 185 -3.84 2.88 -9.29
CA VAL A 185 -4.36 4.25 -9.40
C VAL A 185 -4.40 4.74 -10.84
N THR A 186 -3.41 4.35 -11.63
CA THR A 186 -3.16 4.82 -13.00
C THR A 186 -2.55 3.70 -13.86
N ASP A 187 -2.29 3.98 -15.13
CA ASP A 187 -1.60 3.10 -16.08
C ASP A 187 -0.12 3.48 -16.22
N ASP A 188 0.59 2.81 -17.13
CA ASP A 188 2.03 3.02 -17.35
C ASP A 188 2.35 4.47 -17.79
N GLU A 189 1.50 5.11 -18.61
CA GLU A 189 1.66 6.53 -19.01
C GLU A 189 1.65 7.43 -17.78
N GLY A 190 0.70 7.20 -16.85
CA GLY A 190 0.63 7.97 -15.63
C GLY A 190 1.81 7.76 -14.69
N TRP A 191 2.28 6.52 -14.54
CA TRP A 191 3.48 6.23 -13.74
C TRP A 191 4.77 6.77 -14.36
N GLU A 192 4.89 6.77 -15.69
CA GLU A 192 6.01 7.39 -16.40
C GLU A 192 6.02 8.91 -16.17
N GLN A 193 4.86 9.58 -16.29
CA GLN A 193 4.78 11.03 -16.08
C GLN A 193 5.11 11.44 -14.63
N PHE A 194 4.88 10.56 -13.65
CA PHE A 194 5.16 10.79 -12.23
C PHE A 194 6.24 9.86 -11.67
N GLU A 195 7.22 9.45 -12.50
CA GLU A 195 8.26 8.48 -12.10
C GLU A 195 9.11 8.95 -10.90
N SER A 196 9.24 10.26 -10.72
CA SER A 196 10.00 10.89 -9.62
C SER A 196 9.24 10.94 -8.29
N LEU A 197 7.97 10.54 -8.26
CA LEU A 197 7.16 10.58 -7.06
C LEU A 197 7.71 9.56 -6.03
N PRO A 198 8.06 9.98 -4.79
CA PRO A 198 8.73 9.11 -3.81
C PRO A 198 7.74 8.16 -3.11
N VAL A 199 7.17 7.23 -3.88
CA VAL A 199 6.17 6.27 -3.40
C VAL A 199 6.85 5.05 -2.79
N ILE A 200 6.56 4.82 -1.51
CA ILE A 200 6.81 3.58 -0.80
C ILE A 200 5.47 2.88 -0.63
N ARG A 201 5.27 1.77 -1.34
CA ARG A 201 4.16 0.87 -1.11
C ARG A 201 4.53 -0.13 -0.04
N VAL A 202 3.69 -0.22 0.97
CA VAL A 202 3.76 -1.25 2.01
C VAL A 202 2.60 -2.20 1.78
N VAL A 203 2.86 -3.51 1.77
CA VAL A 203 1.82 -4.52 1.59
C VAL A 203 1.93 -5.61 2.65
N SER A 204 0.79 -6.11 3.11
CA SER A 204 0.72 -7.38 3.82
C SER A 204 0.78 -8.51 2.81
N ALA A 205 1.47 -9.60 3.15
CA ALA A 205 1.87 -10.64 2.20
C ALA A 205 0.70 -11.30 1.44
N TYR A 206 -0.47 -11.42 2.08
CA TYR A 206 -1.68 -12.02 1.49
C TYR A 206 -2.81 -11.01 1.23
N ASP A 207 -2.48 -9.71 1.17
CA ASP A 207 -3.47 -8.69 0.85
C ASP A 207 -3.91 -8.79 -0.63
N PRO A 208 -5.20 -9.01 -0.91
CA PRO A 208 -5.68 -9.13 -2.30
C PRO A 208 -5.96 -7.78 -2.98
N VAL A 209 -6.08 -6.68 -2.24
CA VAL A 209 -6.52 -5.38 -2.79
C VAL A 209 -5.53 -4.76 -3.77
N PRO A 210 -4.21 -4.83 -3.58
CA PRO A 210 -3.26 -4.25 -4.53
C PRO A 210 -3.33 -4.85 -5.94
N PHE A 211 -3.95 -6.02 -6.12
CA PHE A 211 -4.21 -6.61 -7.44
C PHE A 211 -5.35 -5.91 -8.21
N LEU A 212 -6.14 -5.06 -7.56
CA LEU A 212 -7.27 -4.36 -8.17
C LEU A 212 -6.85 -2.95 -8.66
N PRO A 213 -7.41 -2.45 -9.78
CA PRO A 213 -8.26 -3.18 -10.71
C PRO A 213 -7.50 -4.28 -11.48
N PRO A 214 -8.16 -5.38 -11.91
CA PRO A 214 -7.51 -6.42 -12.71
C PRO A 214 -7.13 -5.90 -14.10
N LYS A 215 -5.96 -6.32 -14.64
CA LYS A 215 -5.50 -5.91 -15.99
C LYS A 215 -6.51 -6.22 -17.10
N SER A 216 -7.30 -7.29 -16.94
CA SER A 216 -8.31 -7.70 -17.92
C SER A 216 -9.43 -6.66 -18.14
N PHE A 217 -9.59 -5.68 -17.25
CA PHE A 217 -10.62 -4.65 -17.39
C PHE A 217 -10.22 -3.57 -18.42
N TYR A 218 -8.92 -3.31 -18.61
CA TYR A 218 -8.38 -2.44 -19.65
C TYR A 218 -7.18 -3.10 -20.35
N PRO A 219 -7.38 -4.08 -21.24
CA PRO A 219 -6.28 -4.88 -21.81
C PRO A 219 -5.21 -4.06 -22.55
N GLU A 220 -5.62 -3.03 -23.28
CA GLU A 220 -4.72 -2.18 -24.09
C GLU A 220 -3.99 -1.12 -23.26
N SER A 221 -4.48 -0.83 -22.06
CA SER A 221 -3.95 0.21 -21.19
C SER A 221 -4.31 -0.15 -19.74
N PRO A 222 -3.70 -1.20 -19.19
CA PRO A 222 -4.09 -1.70 -17.88
C PRO A 222 -3.71 -0.70 -16.79
N TYR A 223 -4.46 -0.73 -15.69
CA TYR A 223 -3.93 -0.20 -14.44
C TYR A 223 -2.69 -0.99 -14.02
N THR A 224 -1.66 -0.30 -13.55
CA THR A 224 -0.39 -0.88 -13.11
C THR A 224 0.07 -0.29 -11.78
N GLN A 225 1.08 -0.91 -11.17
CA GLN A 225 1.74 -0.41 -9.96
C GLN A 225 3.18 0.03 -10.25
N ALA A 226 3.63 1.08 -9.58
CA ALA A 226 5.04 1.48 -9.52
C ALA A 226 5.44 1.89 -8.10
N GLY A 227 6.65 2.44 -7.93
CA GLY A 227 7.22 2.75 -6.62
C GLY A 227 7.75 1.50 -5.89
N MET A 228 8.59 1.75 -4.87
CA MET A 228 9.22 0.70 -4.08
C MET A 228 8.16 -0.14 -3.36
N LEU A 229 8.38 -1.45 -3.26
CA LEU A 229 7.41 -2.37 -2.68
C LEU A 229 8.00 -3.16 -1.51
N LEU A 230 7.68 -2.70 -0.29
CA LEU A 230 7.99 -3.39 0.95
C LEU A 230 6.84 -4.34 1.32
N MET A 231 7.14 -5.62 1.44
CA MET A 231 6.17 -6.62 1.90
C MET A 231 6.46 -7.01 3.36
N LEU A 232 5.46 -6.85 4.21
CA LEU A 232 5.48 -7.22 5.62
C LEU A 232 5.13 -8.70 5.75
N LEU A 233 6.08 -9.50 6.25
CA LEU A 233 5.91 -10.93 6.52
C LEU A 233 5.60 -11.14 8.02
N ASP A 234 5.54 -12.37 8.52
CA ASP A 234 5.34 -12.61 9.96
C ASP A 234 6.67 -12.47 10.73
N GLY A 235 6.61 -12.12 12.01
CA GLY A 235 7.79 -12.03 12.88
C GLY A 235 8.74 -10.89 12.48
N PRO A 236 10.07 -11.07 12.50
CA PRO A 236 11.01 -10.00 12.14
C PRO A 236 11.11 -9.78 10.63
N TYR A 237 10.46 -10.62 9.82
CA TYR A 237 10.78 -10.73 8.40
C TYR A 237 10.10 -9.67 7.53
N VAL A 238 10.88 -9.14 6.58
CA VAL A 238 10.40 -8.33 5.45
C VAL A 238 11.04 -8.82 4.16
N THR A 239 10.37 -8.56 3.04
CA THR A 239 10.98 -8.71 1.72
C THR A 239 10.69 -7.48 0.86
N ILE A 240 11.51 -7.30 -0.17
CA ILE A 240 11.29 -6.31 -1.23
C ILE A 240 10.84 -7.07 -2.45
N ALA A 241 9.70 -6.70 -3.02
CA ALA A 241 9.17 -7.31 -4.23
C ALA A 241 9.39 -6.38 -5.43
N GLU A 242 9.35 -6.96 -6.63
CA GLU A 242 9.35 -6.17 -7.87
C GLU A 242 8.15 -5.21 -7.88
N PRO A 243 8.30 -3.95 -8.32
CA PRO A 243 7.20 -2.97 -8.33
C PRO A 243 5.94 -3.49 -9.04
N THR A 244 6.13 -4.25 -10.12
CA THR A 244 5.05 -4.80 -10.94
C THR A 244 4.46 -6.11 -10.40
N TYR A 245 4.85 -6.60 -9.22
CA TYR A 245 4.35 -7.88 -8.69
C TYR A 245 2.81 -7.98 -8.67
N PHE A 246 2.14 -6.89 -8.27
CA PHE A 246 0.68 -6.85 -8.16
C PHE A 246 -0.06 -6.55 -9.48
N ASP A 247 0.67 -6.37 -10.57
CA ASP A 247 0.07 -6.21 -11.89
C ASP A 247 -0.69 -7.46 -12.31
N ASN A 248 -0.12 -8.63 -12.04
CA ASN A 248 -0.68 -9.91 -12.44
C ASN A 248 -0.91 -10.77 -11.19
N MET A 249 -2.16 -11.16 -10.95
CA MET A 249 -2.48 -12.06 -9.85
C MET A 249 -1.83 -13.45 -10.08
N PRO A 250 -0.93 -13.93 -9.19
CA PRO A 250 -0.31 -15.24 -9.31
C PRO A 250 -1.34 -16.37 -9.25
N ALA A 251 -1.02 -17.53 -9.83
CA ALA A 251 -1.91 -18.69 -9.81
C ALA A 251 -2.31 -19.15 -8.39
N ALA A 252 -1.41 -18.99 -7.41
CA ALA A 252 -1.68 -19.26 -5.99
C ALA A 252 -2.84 -18.42 -5.44
N PHE A 253 -2.95 -17.15 -5.85
CA PHE A 253 -4.08 -16.27 -5.49
C PHE A 253 -5.33 -16.55 -6.34
N LYS A 254 -5.19 -17.11 -7.55
CA LYS A 254 -6.34 -17.54 -8.39
C LYS A 254 -7.09 -18.74 -7.81
N GLY A 255 -6.42 -19.60 -7.04
CA GLY A 255 -7.05 -20.73 -6.34
C GLY A 255 -8.02 -20.28 -5.23
N VAL A 256 -7.69 -19.17 -4.55
CA VAL A 256 -8.53 -18.53 -3.52
C VAL A 256 -9.81 -17.94 -4.12
N GLN A 257 -9.82 -17.57 -5.41
CA GLN A 257 -11.03 -17.13 -6.13
C GLN A 257 -11.97 -18.28 -6.54
N LYS A 258 -11.53 -19.53 -6.56
CA LYS A 258 -12.30 -20.67 -7.12
C LYS A 258 -13.05 -21.52 -6.09
N LEU A 259 -12.84 -21.31 -4.79
CA LEU A 259 -13.76 -21.82 -3.78
C LEU A 259 -14.88 -20.78 -3.60
N ASP A 260 -16.13 -21.21 -3.81
CA ASP A 260 -17.28 -20.46 -3.34
C ASP A 260 -17.06 -20.02 -1.88
N ALA A 261 -17.11 -18.71 -1.66
CA ALA A 261 -17.02 -17.97 -0.39
C ALA A 261 -15.63 -17.41 0.01
N HIS A 262 -15.60 -16.08 0.13
CA HIS A 262 -14.63 -15.22 0.84
C HIS A 262 -13.40 -14.74 0.05
N PHE A 263 -13.54 -13.61 -0.65
CA PHE A 263 -12.46 -12.61 -0.73
C PHE A 263 -12.16 -12.21 0.71
N ASP A 264 -11.24 -12.92 1.37
CA ASP A 264 -10.91 -12.59 2.73
C ASP A 264 -9.98 -11.38 2.73
N VAL A 265 -10.58 -10.22 2.94
CA VAL A 265 -9.88 -8.95 3.11
C VAL A 265 -9.28 -8.80 4.52
N ILE A 266 -9.18 -9.89 5.30
CA ILE A 266 -8.59 -9.85 6.63
C ILE A 266 -7.14 -9.34 6.57
N ASP A 267 -6.31 -9.89 5.67
CA ASP A 267 -4.92 -9.45 5.51
C ASP A 267 -4.80 -8.01 4.99
N HIS A 268 -5.87 -7.45 4.43
CA HIS A 268 -5.95 -6.05 4.04
C HIS A 268 -6.28 -5.11 5.22
N ARG A 269 -6.65 -5.60 6.40
CA ARG A 269 -7.05 -4.69 7.49
C ARG A 269 -5.85 -3.90 8.01
N ILE A 270 -6.01 -2.60 8.23
CA ILE A 270 -4.93 -1.71 8.70
C ILE A 270 -4.28 -2.18 10.01
N TRP A 271 -5.01 -2.86 10.90
CA TRP A 271 -4.40 -3.42 12.10
C TRP A 271 -3.48 -4.61 11.81
N ILE A 272 -3.71 -5.41 10.76
CA ILE A 272 -2.77 -6.45 10.35
C ILE A 272 -1.45 -5.83 9.88
N TYR A 273 -1.52 -4.73 9.13
CA TYR A 273 -0.34 -3.97 8.74
C TYR A 273 0.41 -3.41 9.95
N ALA A 274 -0.30 -2.75 10.86
CA ALA A 274 0.28 -2.18 12.07
C ALA A 274 0.92 -3.25 12.96
N ASP A 275 0.23 -4.37 13.18
CA ASP A 275 0.72 -5.48 14.00
C ASP A 275 1.96 -6.12 13.37
N ARG A 276 1.93 -6.43 12.05
CA ARG A 276 3.10 -6.95 11.34
C ARG A 276 4.27 -5.98 11.37
N ALA A 277 4.05 -4.67 11.27
CA ALA A 277 5.13 -3.68 11.35
C ALA A 277 5.73 -3.62 12.77
N ARG A 278 4.91 -3.66 13.82
CA ARG A 278 5.36 -3.67 15.21
C ARG A 278 6.22 -4.88 15.57
N GLU A 279 5.95 -6.03 14.97
CA GLU A 279 6.79 -7.24 15.13
C GLU A 279 8.27 -6.98 14.74
N LYS A 280 8.56 -5.94 13.94
CA LYS A 280 9.91 -5.60 13.47
C LYS A 280 10.65 -4.61 14.38
N LEU A 281 9.99 -4.05 15.39
CA LEU A 281 10.63 -3.11 16.32
C LEU A 281 11.73 -3.78 17.16
N ALA A 282 11.55 -5.07 17.48
CA ALA A 282 12.54 -5.82 18.25
C ALA A 282 13.70 -6.33 17.38
N ALA A 283 13.40 -6.71 16.13
CA ALA A 283 14.36 -7.16 15.15
C ALA A 283 13.77 -7.03 13.75
N LEU A 284 14.58 -6.59 12.79
CA LEU A 284 14.24 -6.53 11.37
C LEU A 284 15.17 -7.48 10.62
N GLU A 285 14.60 -8.41 9.87
CA GLU A 285 15.35 -9.37 9.07
C GLU A 285 14.84 -9.37 7.63
N TYR A 286 15.75 -9.17 6.68
CA TYR A 286 15.42 -9.25 5.27
C TYR A 286 15.56 -10.69 4.76
N VAL A 287 14.54 -11.14 4.03
CA VAL A 287 14.57 -12.41 3.31
C VAL A 287 14.45 -12.14 1.81
N PRO A 288 15.09 -12.97 0.96
CA PRO A 288 14.88 -12.89 -0.48
C PRO A 288 13.40 -13.02 -0.84
N PHE A 289 12.99 -12.32 -1.90
CA PHE A 289 11.61 -12.43 -2.39
C PHE A 289 11.25 -13.84 -2.84
N ALA A 290 12.19 -14.56 -3.45
CA ALA A 290 11.96 -15.96 -3.81
C ALA A 290 11.72 -16.81 -2.56
N GLY A 291 10.52 -17.40 -2.46
CA GLY A 291 10.12 -18.23 -1.32
C GLY A 291 9.70 -17.43 -0.09
N TRP A 292 9.27 -16.18 -0.23
CA TRP A 292 8.75 -15.38 0.88
C TRP A 292 7.57 -16.08 1.59
N GLU A 293 6.84 -16.94 0.89
CA GLU A 293 5.65 -17.66 1.37
C GLU A 293 5.91 -18.53 2.60
N GLN A 294 7.17 -18.94 2.83
CA GLN A 294 7.53 -19.70 4.04
C GLN A 294 7.58 -18.83 5.31
N TYR A 295 7.68 -17.51 5.16
CA TYR A 295 7.83 -16.53 6.24
C TYR A 295 6.53 -15.77 6.56
N ALA A 296 5.42 -16.10 5.87
CA ALA A 296 4.13 -15.49 6.14
C ALA A 296 3.00 -16.52 6.00
N LYS A 297 1.96 -16.37 6.81
CA LYS A 297 0.70 -17.12 6.65
C LYS A 297 -0.47 -16.17 6.42
N PRO A 298 -1.51 -16.58 5.68
CA PRO A 298 -2.76 -15.84 5.62
C PRO A 298 -3.37 -15.74 7.02
N ARG A 299 -3.78 -14.54 7.44
CA ARG A 299 -4.45 -14.34 8.73
C ARG A 299 -5.92 -14.77 8.68
N GLY A 300 -6.50 -14.88 7.48
CA GLY A 300 -7.88 -15.30 7.22
C GLY A 300 -8.22 -16.77 7.50
N ASP A 301 -7.22 -17.65 7.59
CA ASP A 301 -7.42 -19.09 7.83
C ASP A 301 -7.58 -19.46 9.32
N ALA A 302 -7.46 -18.49 10.24
CA ALA A 302 -7.52 -18.75 11.67
C ALA A 302 -8.97 -18.83 12.16
N LYS A 303 -9.37 -20.03 12.62
CA LYS A 303 -10.52 -20.27 13.51
C LYS A 303 -10.44 -19.50 14.86
N ASP A 304 -9.44 -18.65 15.05
CA ASP A 304 -9.02 -18.05 16.31
C ASP A 304 -8.98 -16.50 16.29
N ALA A 305 -9.84 -15.84 15.50
CA ALA A 305 -10.07 -14.42 15.74
C ALA A 305 -10.62 -14.23 17.18
N PRO A 306 -10.07 -13.30 17.99
CA PRO A 306 -10.59 -13.08 19.33
C PRO A 306 -12.07 -12.73 19.23
N LYS A 307 -12.91 -13.57 19.85
CA LYS A 307 -14.30 -13.24 20.07
C LYS A 307 -14.32 -11.98 20.94
N LYS A 308 -15.06 -10.98 20.48
CA LYS A 308 -15.34 -9.75 21.23
C LYS A 308 -15.79 -10.06 22.66
#